data_AF-A0A2A6ZCU4-F1
#
_entry.id   AF-A0A2A6ZCU4-F1
#
_cell.length_a   1.000
_cell.length_b   1.000
_cell.length_c   1.000
_cell.angle_alpha   90.00
_cell.angle_beta   90.00
_cell.angle_gamma   90.00
#
_symmetry.space_group_name_H-M   'P 1'
#
loop_
_entity.id
_entity.type
_entity.pdbx_description
1 polymer ?
#
loop_
_entity_poly.entity_id
_entity_poly.type
_entity_poly.pdbx_seq_one_letter_code
_entity_poly.pdbx_strand_id
1 'polypeptide(L)'
;MGVIQEFFNNREIAIGIWVIIGLAVILPTKPARQFIKTAIPILFCKKFVIFYIVFLSFLGLVLFALNWAGLWDLTLLKDTVFWVLFVELPLFAKAIEKADGGRFFSKLIRENVAIVVAIEFFVGFWTFSLITEIILIPLTVLISVLQVLAGQDKKHRSVKRFFDGLLVLWGIILLINAIYSLIHAPNQFLSFDTLKSLLLPLVLLVFNLPVVYGLALYNTYEQIFIRIKGSKSEQKKMKWQVIRFSGINLSKVSAIRKSLPNTIVCCRTSNDLQINLKKLARRLDLQIGENYMKRSRYYVLACIAGLILSFIGLIGANSDVSLKDLVTLNFVFDIPRIKEILTNIFSTMIVFSATLFFFAIGFAKKQREDVSQIKKYALYELLLSVKMQHSQLVDYPPIDEPADLFCAYVHNVYEVRAACDKVLAAYENLLTTWEQETLKNLQHSAMVLSEDFGISAENFREYSATQFCNFYDEKVRTAPQNEKINVFTHKIKTDIEKYSKHIEQFCEDFKHYY
;
A
#
# COMPACT_ATOMS: atom_id res chain seq x y z
N MET A 1 39.60 -10.12 2.60
CA MET A 1 38.41 -10.93 2.93
C MET A 1 37.98 -10.80 4.39
N GLY A 2 38.89 -10.88 5.37
CA GLY A 2 38.55 -10.87 6.81
C GLY A 2 37.80 -9.64 7.32
N VAL A 3 38.17 -8.42 6.91
CA VAL A 3 37.52 -7.17 7.39
C VAL A 3 36.06 -7.04 6.91
N ILE A 4 35.72 -7.63 5.76
CA ILE A 4 34.36 -7.55 5.20
C ILE A 4 33.42 -8.56 5.88
N GLN A 5 33.96 -9.73 6.26
CA GLN A 5 33.20 -10.79 6.96
C GLN A 5 32.88 -10.44 8.42
N GLU A 6 33.54 -9.44 9.02
CA GLU A 6 33.17 -8.92 10.34
C GLU A 6 31.85 -8.12 10.32
N PHE A 7 31.50 -7.51 9.19
CA PHE A 7 30.32 -6.65 9.08
C PHE A 7 29.21 -7.26 8.22
N PHE A 8 29.56 -7.99 7.15
CA PHE A 8 28.62 -8.54 6.19
C PHE A 8 28.62 -10.06 6.17
N ASN A 9 27.43 -10.63 6.03
CA ASN A 9 27.26 -12.06 5.90
C ASN A 9 27.61 -12.54 4.47
N ASN A 10 27.98 -13.82 4.32
CA ASN A 10 28.41 -14.42 3.05
C ASN A 10 27.41 -14.18 1.91
N ARG A 11 26.10 -14.21 2.19
CA ARG A 11 25.05 -13.92 1.21
C ARG A 11 25.02 -12.45 0.82
N GLU A 12 25.15 -11.53 1.78
CA GLU A 12 25.21 -10.09 1.50
C GLU A 12 26.43 -9.74 0.64
N ILE A 13 27.58 -10.35 0.95
CA ILE A 13 28.81 -10.23 0.15
C ILE A 13 28.57 -10.75 -1.26
N ALA A 14 27.98 -11.95 -1.41
CA ALA A 14 27.72 -12.54 -2.72
C ALA A 14 26.69 -11.73 -3.55
N ILE A 15 25.64 -11.22 -2.91
CA ILE A 15 24.68 -10.28 -3.55
C ILE A 15 25.41 -9.02 -4.00
N GLY A 16 26.24 -8.44 -3.12
CA GLY A 16 27.02 -7.24 -3.43
C GLY A 16 27.94 -7.43 -4.64
N ILE A 17 28.65 -8.56 -4.71
CA ILE A 17 29.50 -8.91 -5.86
C ILE A 17 28.67 -8.95 -7.15
N TRP A 18 27.53 -9.65 -7.14
CA TRP A 18 26.69 -9.76 -8.34
C TRP A 18 26.02 -8.44 -8.73
N VAL A 19 25.63 -7.60 -7.78
CA VAL A 19 25.11 -6.25 -8.04
C VAL A 19 26.19 -5.39 -8.70
N ILE A 20 27.44 -5.45 -8.23
CA ILE A 20 28.56 -4.71 -8.83
C ILE A 20 28.81 -5.19 -10.27
N ILE A 21 28.84 -6.51 -10.50
CA ILE A 21 29.00 -7.09 -11.84
C ILE A 21 27.84 -6.65 -12.75
N GLY A 22 26.60 -6.76 -12.27
CA GLY A 22 25.41 -6.37 -13.03
C GLY A 22 25.42 -4.89 -13.39
N LEU A 23 25.78 -4.02 -12.44
CA LEU A 23 25.95 -2.59 -12.71
C LEU A 23 27.08 -2.33 -13.72
N ALA A 24 28.22 -3.01 -13.61
CA ALA A 24 29.33 -2.88 -14.56
C ALA A 24 28.92 -3.27 -15.99
N VAL A 25 28.02 -4.23 -16.16
CA VAL A 25 27.48 -4.65 -17.46
C VAL A 25 26.41 -3.67 -17.98
N ILE A 26 25.53 -3.17 -17.11
CA ILE A 26 24.36 -2.35 -17.50
C ILE A 26 24.75 -0.88 -17.71
N LEU A 27 25.57 -0.29 -16.84
CA LEU A 27 25.99 1.12 -16.90
C LEU A 27 26.57 1.58 -18.25
N PRO A 28 27.38 0.79 -18.98
CA PRO A 28 27.92 1.19 -20.28
C PRO A 28 26.87 1.18 -21.41
N THR A 29 25.67 0.60 -21.19
CA THR A 29 24.63 0.54 -22.23
C THR A 29 24.03 1.93 -22.52
N LYS A 30 23.69 2.18 -23.79
CA LYS A 30 23.00 3.41 -24.23
C LYS A 30 21.74 3.74 -23.41
N PRO A 31 20.80 2.80 -23.16
CA PRO A 31 19.61 3.08 -22.37
C PRO A 31 19.92 3.45 -20.92
N ALA A 32 20.87 2.79 -20.26
CA ALA A 32 21.26 3.11 -18.88
C ALA A 32 21.86 4.52 -18.78
N ARG A 33 22.75 4.89 -19.72
CA ARG A 33 23.35 6.23 -19.75
C ARG A 33 22.29 7.32 -19.96
N GLN A 34 21.29 7.08 -20.81
CA GLN A 34 20.18 8.00 -21.03
C GLN A 34 19.30 8.11 -19.79
N PHE A 35 18.96 6.98 -19.16
CA PHE A 35 18.23 6.95 -17.90
C PHE A 35 18.95 7.74 -16.81
N ILE A 36 20.26 7.55 -16.62
CA ILE A 36 21.06 8.27 -15.62
C ILE A 36 21.05 9.78 -15.88
N LYS A 37 21.24 10.20 -17.14
CA LYS A 37 21.21 11.62 -17.52
C LYS A 37 19.85 12.27 -17.24
N THR A 38 18.75 11.53 -17.38
CA THR A 38 17.40 12.05 -17.15
C THR A 38 16.98 11.94 -15.68
N ALA A 39 17.29 10.83 -15.01
CA ALA A 39 16.80 10.50 -13.68
C ALA A 39 17.57 11.23 -12.57
N ILE A 40 18.89 11.37 -12.66
CA ILE A 40 19.70 12.04 -11.62
C ILE A 40 19.24 13.48 -11.38
N PRO A 41 19.07 14.34 -12.41
CA PRO A 41 18.59 15.71 -12.19
C PRO A 41 17.21 15.77 -11.55
N ILE A 42 16.33 14.80 -11.86
CA ILE A 42 14.97 14.71 -11.30
C ILE A 42 15.04 14.31 -9.82
N LEU A 43 15.85 13.28 -9.49
CA LEU A 43 16.03 12.80 -8.12
C LEU A 43 16.65 13.84 -7.19
N PHE A 44 17.53 14.70 -7.71
CA PHE A 44 18.17 15.79 -6.97
C PHE A 44 17.52 17.17 -7.20
N CYS A 45 16.26 17.21 -7.63
CA CYS A 45 15.50 18.45 -7.65
C CYS A 45 15.37 19.05 -6.25
N LYS A 46 15.37 20.38 -6.13
CA LYS A 46 15.33 21.14 -4.86
C LYS A 46 14.28 20.61 -3.86
N LYS A 47 13.11 20.17 -4.35
CA LYS A 47 12.03 19.60 -3.53
C LYS A 47 12.40 18.25 -2.91
N PHE A 48 13.01 17.35 -3.69
CA PHE A 48 13.48 16.05 -3.20
C PHE A 48 14.66 16.20 -2.22
N VAL A 49 15.58 17.15 -2.49
CA VAL A 49 16.68 17.43 -1.57
C VAL A 49 16.17 17.91 -0.20
N ILE A 50 15.20 18.84 -0.18
CA ILE A 50 14.56 19.29 1.07
C ILE A 50 13.89 18.10 1.77
N PHE A 51 13.18 17.25 1.02
CA PHE A 51 12.56 16.06 1.58
C PHE A 51 13.58 15.10 2.21
N TYR A 52 14.71 14.81 1.54
CA TYR A 52 15.76 13.96 2.10
C TYR A 52 16.38 14.54 3.37
N ILE A 53 16.57 15.86 3.44
CA ILE A 53 17.08 16.51 4.66
C ILE A 53 16.09 16.35 5.82
N VAL A 54 14.79 16.57 5.58
CA VAL A 54 13.75 16.39 6.59
C VAL A 54 13.67 14.93 7.05
N PHE A 55 13.71 14.00 6.10
CA PHE A 55 13.70 12.57 6.39
C PHE A 55 14.93 12.14 7.20
N LEU A 56 16.15 12.49 6.78
CA LEU A 56 17.38 12.13 7.48
C LEU A 56 17.45 12.75 8.88
N SER A 57 16.98 14.00 9.04
CA SER A 57 16.89 14.64 10.35
C SER A 57 15.91 13.91 11.27
N PHE A 58 14.74 13.53 10.76
CA PHE A 58 13.76 12.77 11.54
C PHE A 58 14.26 11.37 11.88
N LEU A 59 14.86 10.67 10.92
CA LEU A 59 15.46 9.36 11.12
C LEU A 59 16.55 9.44 12.19
N GLY A 60 17.43 10.44 12.15
CA GLY A 60 18.44 10.67 13.19
C GLY A 60 17.83 10.86 14.59
N LEU A 61 16.71 11.57 14.70
CA LEU A 61 15.98 11.73 15.96
C LEU A 61 15.39 10.40 16.45
N VAL A 62 14.78 9.62 15.55
CA VAL A 62 14.25 8.28 15.87
C VAL A 62 15.36 7.35 16.33
N LEU A 63 16.50 7.30 15.63
CA LEU A 63 17.64 6.47 16.02
C LEU A 63 18.23 6.91 17.36
N PHE A 64 18.30 8.21 17.63
CA PHE A 64 18.72 8.72 18.93
C PHE A 64 17.76 8.28 20.05
N ALA A 65 16.44 8.37 19.83
CA ALA A 65 15.45 7.91 20.79
C ALA A 65 15.50 6.39 21.02
N LEU A 66 15.73 5.60 19.96
CA LEU A 66 15.89 4.14 20.05
C LEU A 66 17.18 3.75 20.77
N ASN A 67 18.28 4.49 20.56
CA ASN A 67 19.52 4.30 21.28
C ASN A 67 19.34 4.59 22.78
N TRP A 68 18.66 5.68 23.12
CA TRP A 68 18.32 5.99 24.51
C TRP A 68 17.44 4.89 25.16
N ALA A 69 16.55 4.27 24.39
CA ALA A 69 15.73 3.15 24.84
C ALA A 69 16.48 1.79 24.89
N GLY A 70 17.75 1.73 24.50
CA GLY A 70 18.55 0.50 24.44
C GLY A 70 18.13 -0.47 23.31
N LEU A 71 17.30 -0.01 22.37
CA LEU A 71 16.78 -0.81 21.24
C LEU A 71 17.65 -0.70 19.97
N TRP A 72 18.51 0.31 19.89
CA TRP A 72 19.41 0.51 18.76
C TRP A 72 20.84 0.80 19.23
N ASP A 73 21.83 0.26 18.53
CA ASP A 73 23.25 0.58 18.71
C ASP A 73 23.96 0.64 17.35
N LEU A 74 25.25 0.99 17.35
CA LEU A 74 26.04 1.11 16.12
C LEU A 74 26.19 -0.20 15.34
N THR A 75 25.96 -1.36 15.97
CA THR A 75 26.02 -2.65 15.28
C THR A 75 24.87 -2.81 14.27
N LEU A 76 23.74 -2.17 14.57
CA LEU A 76 22.52 -2.16 13.75
C LEU A 76 22.50 -1.06 12.69
N LEU A 77 23.57 -0.26 12.57
CA LEU A 77 23.66 0.79 11.56
C LEU A 77 23.56 0.22 10.15
N LYS A 78 24.20 -0.93 9.89
CA LYS A 78 24.13 -1.59 8.59
C LYS A 78 22.69 -1.99 8.23
N ASP A 79 21.97 -2.59 9.18
CA ASP A 79 20.59 -3.07 9.00
C ASP A 79 19.67 -1.86 8.74
N THR A 80 19.93 -0.75 9.42
CA THR A 80 19.23 0.53 9.20
C THR A 80 19.43 1.06 7.78
N VAL A 81 20.67 1.02 7.26
CA VAL A 81 20.97 1.46 5.89
C VAL A 81 20.27 0.57 4.86
N PHE A 82 20.35 -0.76 5.03
CA PHE A 82 19.62 -1.71 4.18
C PHE A 82 18.11 -1.44 4.21
N TRP A 83 17.55 -1.23 5.39
CA TRP A 83 16.15 -0.93 5.56
C TRP A 83 15.73 0.36 4.81
N VAL A 84 16.51 1.43 4.92
CA VAL A 84 16.22 2.68 4.18
C VAL A 84 16.20 2.44 2.67
N LEU A 85 17.18 1.70 2.14
CA LEU A 85 17.31 1.49 0.70
C LEU A 85 16.23 0.55 0.12
N PHE A 86 15.95 -0.56 0.81
CA PHE A 86 15.13 -1.64 0.27
C PHE A 86 13.68 -1.62 0.75
N VAL A 87 13.39 -0.95 1.87
CA VAL A 87 12.03 -0.86 2.42
C VAL A 87 11.50 0.57 2.28
N GLU A 88 12.21 1.55 2.83
CA GLU A 88 11.70 2.93 2.94
C GLU A 88 11.62 3.67 1.59
N LEU A 89 12.63 3.53 0.71
CA LEU A 89 12.58 4.17 -0.61
C LEU A 89 11.41 3.66 -1.48
N PRO A 90 11.18 2.34 -1.62
CA PRO A 90 9.96 1.83 -2.26
C PRO A 90 8.67 2.30 -1.58
N LEU A 91 8.69 2.46 -0.25
CA LEU A 91 7.57 3.00 0.52
C LEU A 91 7.21 4.43 0.09
N PHE A 92 8.22 5.30 -0.05
CA PHE A 92 8.03 6.66 -0.54
C PHE A 92 7.49 6.69 -1.96
N ALA A 93 8.03 5.86 -2.86
CA ALA A 93 7.51 5.76 -4.23
C ALA A 93 6.03 5.36 -4.24
N LYS A 94 5.66 4.31 -3.48
CA LYS A 94 4.26 3.89 -3.32
C LYS A 94 3.39 4.99 -2.71
N ALA A 95 3.90 5.75 -1.75
CA ALA A 95 3.17 6.84 -1.11
C ALA A 95 2.94 8.03 -2.06
N ILE A 96 3.90 8.34 -2.92
CA ILE A 96 3.76 9.40 -3.93
C ILE A 96 2.73 8.98 -5.00
N GLU A 97 2.76 7.73 -5.42
CA GLU A 97 1.91 7.22 -6.51
C GLU A 97 0.47 6.91 -6.06
N LYS A 98 0.31 6.20 -4.94
CA LYS A 98 -0.94 5.51 -4.58
C LYS A 98 -1.56 5.94 -3.25
N ALA A 99 -0.98 6.91 -2.54
CA ALA A 99 -1.53 7.28 -1.23
C ALA A 99 -2.92 7.91 -1.36
N ASP A 100 -3.91 7.25 -0.75
CA ASP A 100 -5.33 7.60 -0.84
C ASP A 100 -6.08 7.45 0.51
N GLY A 101 -5.42 7.83 1.61
CA GLY A 101 -5.99 7.84 2.96
C GLY A 101 -5.53 6.67 3.84
N GLY A 102 -6.22 6.44 4.97
CA GLY A 102 -5.75 5.55 6.04
C GLY A 102 -5.66 4.06 5.68
N ARG A 103 -6.49 3.56 4.74
CA ARG A 103 -6.42 2.16 4.27
C ARG A 103 -5.09 1.87 3.58
N PHE A 104 -4.56 2.85 2.83
CA PHE A 104 -3.25 2.72 2.17
C PHE A 104 -2.17 2.36 3.19
N PHE A 105 -2.05 3.13 4.28
CA PHE A 105 -1.05 2.88 5.31
C PHE A 105 -1.27 1.56 6.06
N SER A 106 -2.51 1.20 6.37
CA SER A 106 -2.80 -0.09 7.02
C SER A 106 -2.45 -1.29 6.12
N LYS A 107 -2.79 -1.20 4.82
CA LYS A 107 -2.42 -2.21 3.81
C LYS A 107 -0.90 -2.27 3.66
N LEU A 108 -0.26 -1.11 3.61
CA LEU A 108 1.18 -0.97 3.50
C LEU A 108 1.92 -1.63 4.68
N ILE A 109 1.48 -1.40 5.92
CA ILE A 109 2.05 -2.07 7.09
C ILE A 109 1.86 -3.58 6.97
N ARG A 110 0.63 -4.05 6.69
CA ARG A 110 0.33 -5.48 6.60
C ARG A 110 1.16 -6.21 5.53
N GLU A 111 1.30 -5.60 4.35
CA GLU A 111 2.05 -6.18 3.23
C GLU A 111 3.56 -6.16 3.48
N ASN A 112 4.09 -5.08 4.06
CA ASN A 112 5.53 -4.98 4.29
C ASN A 112 5.98 -5.78 5.53
N VAL A 113 5.15 -5.95 6.56
CA VAL A 113 5.54 -6.74 7.77
C VAL A 113 5.96 -8.16 7.39
N ALA A 114 5.16 -8.86 6.59
CA ALA A 114 5.47 -10.24 6.19
C ALA A 114 6.72 -10.32 5.30
N ILE A 115 6.86 -9.38 4.37
CA ILE A 115 8.01 -9.32 3.44
C ILE A 115 9.29 -9.00 4.21
N VAL A 116 9.24 -8.02 5.10
CA VAL A 116 10.38 -7.57 5.90
C VAL A 116 10.88 -8.69 6.81
N VAL A 117 9.97 -9.37 7.53
CA VAL A 117 10.33 -10.51 8.38
C VAL A 117 10.92 -11.65 7.54
N ALA A 118 10.34 -11.94 6.37
CA ALA A 118 10.89 -12.96 5.48
C ALA A 118 12.29 -12.58 4.97
N ILE A 119 12.49 -11.35 4.47
CA ILE A 119 13.79 -10.89 3.97
C ILE A 119 14.84 -10.95 5.09
N GLU A 120 14.55 -10.43 6.28
CA GLU A 120 15.48 -10.45 7.41
C GLU A 120 15.86 -11.90 7.77
N PHE A 121 14.86 -12.79 7.82
CA PHE A 121 15.06 -14.20 8.11
C PHE A 121 15.91 -14.95 7.06
N PHE A 122 15.63 -14.71 5.77
CA PHE A 122 16.31 -15.41 4.67
C PHE A 122 17.67 -14.80 4.30
N VAL A 123 17.84 -13.48 4.47
CA VAL A 123 19.05 -12.77 4.09
C VAL A 123 20.05 -12.68 5.22
N GLY A 124 19.59 -12.36 6.44
CA GLY A 124 20.44 -12.02 7.58
C GLY A 124 20.92 -13.24 8.38
N PHE A 125 20.02 -14.17 8.69
CA PHE A 125 20.28 -15.19 9.71
C PHE A 125 21.07 -16.42 9.25
N TRP A 126 20.76 -16.94 8.05
CA TRP A 126 21.34 -18.21 7.59
C TRP A 126 21.90 -18.10 6.19
N THR A 127 23.23 -18.24 6.09
CA THR A 127 23.95 -18.17 4.83
C THR A 127 24.83 -19.40 4.67
N PHE A 128 24.94 -19.87 3.44
CA PHE A 128 25.89 -20.90 3.11
C PHE A 128 27.32 -20.35 3.09
N SER A 129 28.28 -21.22 2.77
CA SER A 129 29.63 -20.76 2.48
C SER A 129 29.61 -19.73 1.36
N LEU A 130 30.55 -18.78 1.39
CA LEU A 130 30.62 -17.71 0.39
C LEU A 130 30.65 -18.24 -1.05
N ILE A 131 31.41 -19.31 -1.30
CA ILE A 131 31.50 -19.94 -2.63
C ILE A 131 30.14 -20.49 -3.06
N THR A 132 29.43 -21.14 -2.13
CA THR A 132 28.07 -21.66 -2.40
C THR A 132 27.12 -20.51 -2.74
N GLU A 133 27.09 -19.43 -1.96
CA GLU A 133 26.19 -18.28 -2.20
C GLU A 133 26.49 -17.60 -3.55
N ILE A 134 27.76 -17.48 -3.94
CA ILE A 134 28.16 -16.89 -5.24
C ILE A 134 27.58 -17.67 -6.42
N ILE A 135 27.50 -19.00 -6.34
CA ILE A 135 26.93 -19.85 -7.40
C ILE A 135 25.39 -19.83 -7.33
N LEU A 136 24.85 -19.80 -6.12
CA LEU A 136 23.43 -19.99 -5.86
C LEU A 136 22.58 -18.78 -6.26
N ILE A 137 23.04 -17.57 -5.93
CA ILE A 137 22.33 -16.33 -6.27
C ILE A 137 22.03 -16.23 -7.79
N PRO A 138 23.01 -16.32 -8.71
CA PRO A 138 22.73 -16.19 -10.14
C PRO A 138 21.85 -17.33 -10.66
N LEU A 139 21.96 -18.54 -10.11
CA LEU A 139 21.08 -19.65 -10.45
C LEU A 139 19.62 -19.34 -10.07
N THR A 140 19.38 -18.82 -8.87
CA THR A 140 18.02 -18.42 -8.43
C THR A 140 17.46 -17.27 -9.26
N VAL A 141 18.29 -16.28 -9.62
CA VAL A 141 17.90 -15.17 -10.51
C VAL A 141 17.55 -15.70 -11.89
N LEU A 142 18.36 -16.59 -12.46
CA LEU A 142 18.12 -17.19 -13.78
C LEU A 142 16.80 -17.96 -13.82
N ILE A 143 16.56 -18.82 -12.82
CA ILE A 143 15.30 -19.56 -12.68
C ILE A 143 14.10 -18.61 -12.58
N SER A 144 14.22 -17.54 -11.78
CA SER A 144 13.17 -16.54 -11.61
C SER A 144 12.87 -15.79 -12.91
N VAL A 145 13.89 -15.42 -13.68
CA VAL A 145 13.71 -14.77 -14.99
C VAL A 145 13.04 -15.72 -15.98
N LEU A 146 13.47 -16.98 -16.05
CA LEU A 146 12.88 -17.99 -16.93
C LEU A 146 11.42 -18.29 -16.57
N GLN A 147 11.09 -18.33 -15.29
CA GLN A 147 9.71 -18.45 -14.79
C GLN A 147 8.84 -17.30 -15.29
N VAL A 148 9.31 -16.06 -15.17
CA VAL A 148 8.58 -14.86 -15.62
C VAL A 148 8.39 -14.87 -17.13
N LEU A 149 9.43 -15.22 -17.90
CA LEU A 149 9.36 -15.32 -19.36
C LEU A 149 8.40 -16.43 -19.82
N ALA A 150 8.44 -17.60 -19.20
CA ALA A 150 7.52 -18.70 -19.47
C ALA A 150 6.07 -18.37 -19.11
N GLY A 151 5.84 -17.39 -18.22
CA GLY A 151 4.53 -16.91 -17.85
C GLY A 151 3.83 -16.04 -18.90
N GLN A 152 4.55 -15.53 -19.91
CA GLN A 152 3.98 -14.57 -20.88
C GLN A 152 3.07 -15.22 -21.94
N ASP A 153 3.25 -16.51 -22.23
CA ASP A 153 2.52 -17.21 -23.31
C ASP A 153 1.87 -18.52 -22.86
N LYS A 154 0.64 -18.76 -23.33
CA LYS A 154 -0.14 -20.00 -23.06
C LYS A 154 0.65 -21.26 -23.42
N LYS A 155 1.48 -21.17 -24.46
CA LYS A 155 2.31 -22.26 -24.98
C LYS A 155 3.36 -22.75 -23.98
N HIS A 156 3.81 -21.91 -23.05
CA HIS A 156 4.90 -22.21 -22.11
C HIS A 156 4.40 -22.50 -20.68
N ARG A 157 3.10 -22.72 -20.48
CA ARG A 157 2.50 -22.97 -19.15
C ARG A 157 3.13 -24.15 -18.40
N SER A 158 3.49 -25.22 -19.09
CA SER A 158 4.16 -26.39 -18.48
C SER A 158 5.57 -26.05 -17.98
N VAL A 159 6.28 -25.18 -18.70
CA VAL A 159 7.62 -24.70 -18.34
C VAL A 159 7.55 -23.77 -17.12
N LYS A 160 6.55 -22.89 -17.07
CA LYS A 160 6.29 -22.06 -15.88
C LYS A 160 6.07 -22.91 -14.63
N ARG A 161 5.18 -23.91 -14.70
CA ARG A 161 4.91 -24.82 -13.57
C ARG A 161 6.14 -25.58 -13.10
N PHE A 162 7.03 -25.96 -14.01
CA PHE A 162 8.30 -26.59 -13.66
C PHE A 162 9.20 -25.66 -12.85
N PHE A 163 9.39 -24.42 -13.30
CA PHE A 163 10.18 -23.43 -12.57
C PHE A 163 9.52 -22.99 -11.25
N ASP A 164 8.18 -22.90 -11.19
CA ASP A 164 7.43 -22.69 -9.94
C ASP A 164 7.76 -23.80 -8.93
N GLY A 165 7.71 -25.07 -9.35
CA GLY A 165 8.06 -26.21 -8.51
C GLY A 165 9.50 -26.16 -8.03
N LEU A 166 10.44 -25.76 -8.89
CA LEU A 166 11.85 -25.62 -8.54
C LEU A 166 12.10 -24.52 -7.50
N LEU A 167 11.43 -23.37 -7.63
CA LEU A 167 11.52 -22.27 -6.66
C LEU A 167 10.88 -22.63 -5.31
N VAL A 168 9.76 -23.35 -5.31
CA VAL A 168 9.13 -23.85 -4.09
C VAL A 168 10.03 -24.85 -3.38
N LEU A 169 10.60 -25.81 -4.12
CA LEU A 169 11.55 -26.77 -3.58
C LEU A 169 12.78 -26.06 -3.00
N TRP A 170 13.30 -25.05 -3.71
CA TRP A 170 14.40 -24.22 -3.25
C TRP A 170 14.07 -23.48 -1.94
N GLY A 171 12.88 -22.88 -1.85
CA GLY A 171 12.39 -22.24 -0.62
C GLY A 171 12.27 -23.21 0.55
N ILE A 172 11.82 -24.45 0.29
CA ILE A 172 11.73 -25.51 1.32
C ILE A 172 13.13 -25.90 1.82
N ILE A 173 14.13 -26.04 0.94
CA ILE A 173 15.52 -26.32 1.34
C ILE A 173 16.04 -25.25 2.29
N LEU A 174 15.81 -23.97 1.97
CA LEU A 174 16.19 -22.85 2.83
C LEU A 174 15.49 -22.91 4.20
N LEU A 175 14.19 -23.22 4.21
CA LEU A 175 13.43 -23.36 5.46
C LEU A 175 13.92 -24.53 6.32
N ILE A 176 14.18 -25.70 5.73
CA ILE A 176 14.71 -26.86 6.47
C ILE A 176 16.08 -26.53 7.07
N ASN A 177 16.96 -25.88 6.30
CA ASN A 177 18.28 -25.47 6.78
C ASN A 177 18.19 -24.43 7.93
N ALA A 178 17.23 -23.51 7.85
CA ALA A 178 16.97 -22.55 8.91
C ALA A 178 16.45 -23.24 10.19
N ILE A 179 15.54 -24.20 10.06
CA ILE A 179 15.03 -25.00 11.19
C ILE A 179 16.13 -25.87 11.80
N TYR A 180 16.94 -26.53 10.96
CA TYR A 180 18.07 -27.34 11.40
C TYR A 180 19.04 -26.51 12.24
N SER A 181 19.44 -25.34 11.73
CA SER A 181 20.38 -24.48 12.44
C SER A 181 19.78 -23.85 13.70
N LEU A 182 18.46 -23.59 13.72
CA LEU A 182 17.74 -23.15 14.92
C LEU A 182 17.74 -24.21 16.03
N ILE A 183 17.56 -25.49 15.68
CA ILE A 183 17.58 -26.60 16.64
C ILE A 183 18.99 -26.83 17.20
N HIS A 184 20.02 -26.71 16.36
CA HIS A 184 21.40 -26.96 16.78
C HIS A 184 22.06 -25.79 17.52
N ALA A 185 21.61 -24.55 17.31
CA ALA A 185 22.14 -23.35 17.96
C ALA A 185 21.04 -22.39 18.48
N PRO A 186 20.14 -22.83 19.38
CA PRO A 186 19.01 -22.02 19.84
C PRO A 186 19.45 -20.77 20.61
N ASN A 187 20.58 -20.84 21.32
CA ASN A 187 21.11 -19.73 22.11
C ASN A 187 21.60 -18.55 21.26
N GLN A 188 21.97 -18.79 19.99
CA GLN A 188 22.34 -17.72 19.06
C GLN A 188 21.08 -16.99 18.56
N PHE A 189 20.00 -17.74 18.30
CA PHE A 189 18.73 -17.19 17.83
C PHE A 189 17.93 -16.45 18.91
N LEU A 190 17.94 -16.95 20.15
CA LEU A 190 17.24 -16.30 21.28
C LEU A 190 18.08 -15.20 21.95
N SER A 191 19.17 -14.76 21.32
CA SER A 191 19.98 -13.65 21.82
C SER A 191 19.23 -12.32 21.70
N PHE A 192 19.48 -11.42 22.66
CA PHE A 192 18.82 -10.10 22.67
C PHE A 192 19.18 -9.29 21.41
N ASP A 193 20.39 -9.45 20.87
CA ASP A 193 20.84 -8.72 19.69
C ASP A 193 20.20 -9.23 18.39
N THR A 194 19.95 -10.54 18.29
CA THR A 194 19.13 -11.12 17.22
C THR A 194 17.70 -10.61 17.27
N LEU A 195 17.11 -10.53 18.46
CA LEU A 195 15.75 -10.00 18.61
C LEU A 195 15.67 -8.51 18.21
N LYS A 196 16.69 -7.71 18.56
CA LYS A 196 16.78 -6.31 18.11
C LYS A 196 16.86 -6.23 16.59
N SER A 197 17.76 -6.97 15.95
CA SER A 197 17.94 -6.94 14.49
C SER A 197 16.65 -7.37 13.75
N LEU A 198 15.97 -8.42 14.25
CA LEU A 198 14.70 -8.88 13.67
C LEU A 198 13.55 -7.87 13.82
N LEU A 199 13.45 -7.19 14.97
CA LEU A 199 12.38 -6.23 15.25
C LEU A 199 12.67 -4.83 14.71
N LEU A 200 13.93 -4.48 14.50
CA LEU A 200 14.35 -3.14 14.08
C LEU A 200 13.63 -2.66 12.81
N PRO A 201 13.55 -3.45 11.72
CA PRO A 201 12.78 -3.05 10.53
C PRO A 201 11.32 -2.72 10.81
N LEU A 202 10.67 -3.44 11.72
CA LEU A 202 9.27 -3.21 12.10
C LEU A 202 9.12 -1.93 12.93
N VAL A 203 10.04 -1.72 13.87
CA VAL A 203 10.12 -0.52 14.69
C VAL A 203 10.35 0.72 13.81
N LEU A 204 11.34 0.67 12.91
CA LEU A 204 11.63 1.74 11.96
C LEU A 204 10.45 2.03 11.03
N LEU A 205 9.75 1.00 10.55
CA LEU A 205 8.54 1.17 9.74
C LEU A 205 7.46 1.94 10.51
N VAL A 206 7.20 1.56 11.76
CA VAL A 206 6.18 2.21 12.59
C VAL A 206 6.56 3.66 12.90
N PHE A 207 7.81 3.92 13.26
CA PHE A 207 8.26 5.28 13.59
C PHE A 207 8.38 6.20 12.38
N ASN A 208 8.63 5.68 11.18
CA ASN A 208 8.72 6.49 9.95
C ASN A 208 7.37 6.72 9.25
N LEU A 209 6.29 6.02 9.64
CA LEU A 209 4.93 6.27 9.13
C LEU A 209 4.51 7.76 9.11
N PRO A 210 4.80 8.58 10.14
CA PRO A 210 4.51 10.01 10.12
C PRO A 210 5.18 10.76 8.96
N VAL A 211 6.41 10.41 8.59
CA VAL A 211 7.13 11.02 7.47
C VAL A 211 6.49 10.63 6.14
N VAL A 212 6.20 9.33 5.98
CA VAL A 212 5.52 8.80 4.78
C VAL A 212 4.14 9.44 4.61
N TYR A 213 3.41 9.60 5.72
CA TYR A 213 2.13 10.30 5.75
C TYR A 213 2.26 11.77 5.38
N GLY A 214 3.26 12.47 5.94
CA GLY A 214 3.57 13.85 5.61
C GLY A 214 3.91 14.04 4.13
N LEU A 215 4.69 13.12 3.54
CA LEU A 215 5.02 13.12 2.12
C LEU A 215 3.77 12.94 1.24
N ALA A 216 2.92 11.96 1.56
CA ALA A 216 1.66 11.74 0.85
C ALA A 216 0.76 12.99 0.90
N LEU A 217 0.66 13.61 2.07
CA LEU A 217 -0.11 14.83 2.27
C LEU A 217 0.45 16.00 1.45
N TYR A 218 1.76 16.24 1.53
CA TYR A 218 2.45 17.29 0.78
C TYR A 218 2.27 17.13 -0.73
N ASN A 219 2.50 15.92 -1.26
CA ASN A 219 2.33 15.61 -2.69
C ASN A 219 0.87 15.85 -3.15
N THR A 220 -0.11 15.42 -2.36
CA THR A 220 -1.53 15.61 -2.71
C THR A 220 -1.91 17.09 -2.73
N TYR A 221 -1.42 17.89 -1.77
CA TYR A 221 -1.59 19.34 -1.79
C TYR A 221 -0.92 19.99 -3.00
N GLU A 222 0.31 19.58 -3.32
CA GLU A 222 1.04 20.12 -4.47
C GLU A 222 0.28 19.89 -5.78
N GLN A 223 -0.22 18.67 -6.00
CA GLN A 223 -1.04 18.33 -7.17
C GLN A 223 -2.31 19.19 -7.27
N ILE A 224 -2.94 19.47 -6.13
CA ILE A 224 -4.12 20.35 -6.08
C ILE A 224 -3.72 21.80 -6.39
N PHE A 225 -2.66 22.31 -5.77
CA PHE A 225 -2.23 23.70 -5.87
C PHE A 225 -1.71 24.08 -7.25
N ILE A 226 -1.14 23.14 -8.00
CA ILE A 226 -0.72 23.35 -9.40
C ILE A 226 -1.92 23.61 -10.31
N ARG A 227 -3.11 23.07 -9.98
CA ARG A 227 -4.33 23.22 -10.80
C ARG A 227 -5.18 24.44 -10.44
N ILE A 228 -4.84 25.17 -9.38
CA ILE A 228 -5.54 26.39 -8.99
C ILE A 228 -5.23 27.50 -9.99
N LYS A 229 -6.27 28.10 -10.58
CA LYS A 229 -6.18 29.23 -11.50
C LYS A 229 -6.64 30.52 -10.79
N GLY A 230 -6.22 31.68 -11.30
CA GLY A 230 -6.61 33.01 -10.76
C GLY A 230 -5.43 33.96 -10.55
N SER A 231 -5.68 35.14 -10.01
CA SER A 231 -4.65 36.12 -9.65
C SER A 231 -3.79 35.64 -8.47
N LYS A 232 -2.58 36.17 -8.28
CA LYS A 232 -1.68 35.75 -7.18
C LYS A 232 -2.33 35.90 -5.79
N SER A 233 -3.15 36.94 -5.58
CA SER A 233 -3.87 37.17 -4.32
C SER A 233 -4.96 36.13 -4.09
N GLU A 234 -5.77 35.82 -5.12
CA GLU A 234 -6.82 34.81 -5.04
C GLU A 234 -6.25 33.40 -4.89
N GLN A 235 -5.17 33.07 -5.60
CA GLN A 235 -4.47 31.79 -5.42
C GLN A 235 -4.03 31.58 -3.96
N LYS A 236 -3.50 32.61 -3.29
CA LYS A 236 -3.09 32.51 -1.88
C LYS A 236 -4.29 32.25 -0.97
N LYS A 237 -5.41 32.93 -1.20
CA LYS A 237 -6.66 32.72 -0.44
C LYS A 237 -7.21 31.31 -0.66
N MET A 238 -7.26 30.85 -1.91
CA MET A 238 -7.74 29.51 -2.28
C MET A 238 -6.89 28.41 -1.66
N LYS A 239 -5.56 28.53 -1.68
CA LYS A 239 -4.65 27.58 -1.01
C LYS A 239 -4.94 27.49 0.49
N TRP A 240 -5.14 28.63 1.15
CA TRP A 240 -5.50 28.67 2.57
C TRP A 240 -6.88 28.07 2.86
N GLN A 241 -7.87 28.27 1.99
CA GLN A 241 -9.19 27.65 2.13
C GLN A 241 -9.11 26.13 2.03
N VAL A 242 -8.32 25.61 1.07
CA VAL A 242 -8.08 24.18 0.93
C VAL A 242 -7.41 23.63 2.19
N ILE A 243 -6.34 24.25 2.68
CA ILE A 243 -5.65 23.84 3.91
C ILE A 243 -6.59 23.88 5.13
N ARG A 244 -7.42 24.91 5.29
CA ARG A 244 -8.38 25.00 6.40
C ARG A 244 -9.46 23.91 6.33
N PHE A 245 -9.88 23.54 5.13
CA PHE A 245 -10.91 22.52 4.94
C PHE A 245 -10.40 21.10 5.28
N SER A 246 -9.21 20.76 4.79
CA SER A 246 -8.67 19.39 4.90
C SER A 246 -7.66 19.19 6.04
N GLY A 247 -6.92 20.23 6.44
CA GLY A 247 -5.92 20.16 7.51
C GLY A 247 -4.89 19.06 7.28
N ILE A 248 -4.68 18.21 8.30
CA ILE A 248 -3.77 17.06 8.24
C ILE A 248 -4.52 15.79 7.76
N ASN A 249 -5.82 15.87 7.46
CA ASN A 249 -6.60 14.69 7.10
C ASN A 249 -6.45 14.33 5.61
N LEU A 250 -5.66 13.29 5.34
CA LEU A 250 -5.37 12.81 4.00
C LEU A 250 -6.63 12.37 3.24
N SER A 251 -7.67 11.83 3.92
CA SER A 251 -8.90 11.42 3.23
C SER A 251 -9.67 12.61 2.67
N LYS A 252 -9.65 13.76 3.37
CA LYS A 252 -10.25 15.00 2.88
C LYS A 252 -9.46 15.60 1.72
N VAL A 253 -8.13 15.60 1.81
CA VAL A 253 -7.28 16.10 0.72
C VAL A 253 -7.43 15.21 -0.53
N SER A 254 -7.44 13.89 -0.36
CA SER A 254 -7.63 12.96 -1.47
C SER A 254 -9.02 13.09 -2.09
N ALA A 255 -10.07 13.32 -1.30
CA ALA A 255 -11.40 13.61 -1.82
C ALA A 255 -11.42 14.85 -2.72
N ILE A 256 -10.73 15.93 -2.33
CA ILE A 256 -10.58 17.14 -3.17
C ILE A 256 -9.81 16.81 -4.45
N ARG A 257 -8.73 16.03 -4.36
CA ARG A 257 -7.96 15.58 -5.52
C ARG A 257 -8.86 14.82 -6.50
N LYS A 258 -9.65 13.86 -6.01
CA LYS A 258 -10.54 13.06 -6.86
C LYS A 258 -11.65 13.90 -7.50
N SER A 259 -12.15 14.92 -6.81
CA SER A 259 -13.15 15.84 -7.34
C SER A 259 -12.58 17.07 -8.04
N LEU A 260 -11.27 17.11 -8.35
CA LEU A 260 -10.57 18.27 -8.95
C LEU A 260 -11.33 18.95 -10.11
N PRO A 261 -11.89 18.21 -11.09
CA PRO A 261 -12.66 18.81 -12.18
C PRO A 261 -13.84 19.66 -11.68
N ASN A 262 -14.56 19.15 -10.68
CA ASN A 262 -15.80 19.75 -10.17
C ASN A 262 -15.54 20.81 -9.08
N THR A 263 -14.41 20.73 -8.37
CA THR A 263 -14.13 21.62 -7.24
C THR A 263 -13.17 22.75 -7.56
N ILE A 264 -12.16 22.54 -8.41
CA ILE A 264 -11.02 23.46 -8.54
C ILE A 264 -10.79 23.92 -9.97
N VAL A 265 -10.92 23.04 -10.96
CA VAL A 265 -10.58 23.36 -12.36
C VAL A 265 -11.42 24.51 -12.93
N CYS A 266 -12.68 24.62 -12.51
CA CYS A 266 -13.61 25.65 -12.95
C CYS A 266 -13.58 26.94 -12.09
N CYS A 267 -12.88 26.95 -10.95
CA CYS A 267 -12.89 28.11 -10.05
C CYS A 267 -11.88 29.18 -10.48
N ARG A 268 -12.35 30.44 -10.54
CA ARG A 268 -11.48 31.62 -10.75
C ARG A 268 -11.36 32.50 -9.50
N THR A 269 -12.30 32.37 -8.55
CA THR A 269 -12.32 33.15 -7.31
C THR A 269 -12.35 32.25 -6.06
N SER A 270 -11.93 32.81 -4.92
CA SER A 270 -12.01 32.14 -3.62
C SER A 270 -13.45 31.90 -3.12
N ASN A 271 -14.44 32.68 -3.58
CA ASN A 271 -15.85 32.48 -3.23
C ASN A 271 -16.42 31.24 -3.92
N ASP A 272 -16.15 31.07 -5.22
CA ASP A 272 -16.59 29.88 -5.98
C ASP A 272 -16.03 28.60 -5.35
N LEU A 273 -14.74 28.64 -4.98
CA LEU A 273 -14.09 27.52 -4.31
C LEU A 273 -14.75 27.21 -2.96
N GLN A 274 -15.11 28.22 -2.18
CA GLN A 274 -15.78 28.00 -0.90
C GLN A 274 -17.14 27.32 -1.06
N ILE A 275 -17.93 27.69 -2.07
CA ILE A 275 -19.23 27.06 -2.38
C ILE A 275 -19.01 25.59 -2.76
N ASN A 276 -18.03 25.32 -3.61
CA ASN A 276 -17.71 23.96 -4.06
C ASN A 276 -17.17 23.09 -2.91
N LEU A 277 -16.33 23.64 -2.03
CA LEU A 277 -15.86 22.96 -0.83
C LEU A 277 -17.01 22.67 0.14
N LYS A 278 -17.99 23.58 0.31
CA LYS A 278 -19.20 23.31 1.10
C LYS A 278 -20.05 22.18 0.49
N LYS A 279 -20.21 22.16 -0.84
CA LYS A 279 -20.93 21.08 -1.54
C LYS A 279 -20.22 19.74 -1.36
N LEU A 280 -18.89 19.72 -1.47
CA LEU A 280 -18.09 18.53 -1.21
C LEU A 280 -18.20 18.08 0.25
N ALA A 281 -18.14 19.01 1.22
CA ALA A 281 -18.33 18.73 2.64
C ALA A 281 -19.66 18.00 2.88
N ARG A 282 -20.75 18.56 2.33
CA ARG A 282 -22.09 17.96 2.45
C ARG A 282 -22.14 16.56 1.85
N ARG A 283 -21.48 16.32 0.71
CA ARG A 283 -21.40 14.98 0.11
C ARG A 283 -20.64 14.00 1.01
N LEU A 284 -19.51 14.41 1.59
CA LEU A 284 -18.73 13.59 2.51
C LEU A 284 -19.49 13.30 3.82
N ASP A 285 -20.29 14.25 4.32
CA ASP A 285 -21.13 14.05 5.51
C ASP A 285 -22.27 13.05 5.26
N LEU A 286 -22.75 12.93 4.02
CA LEU A 286 -23.76 11.95 3.61
C LEU A 286 -23.18 10.54 3.36
N GLN A 287 -21.86 10.37 3.32
CA GLN A 287 -21.24 9.06 3.13
C GLN A 287 -21.31 8.23 4.41
N ILE A 288 -22.36 7.40 4.50
CA ILE A 288 -22.57 6.45 5.59
C ILE A 288 -21.36 5.53 5.75
N GLY A 289 -20.78 5.04 4.64
CA GLY A 289 -19.64 4.12 4.68
C GLY A 289 -18.43 4.65 5.47
N GLU A 290 -18.11 5.94 5.34
CA GLU A 290 -16.99 6.55 6.09
C GLU A 290 -17.41 7.03 7.48
N ASN A 291 -18.62 7.59 7.60
CA ASN A 291 -19.06 8.26 8.82
C ASN A 291 -19.54 7.29 9.91
N TYR A 292 -20.02 6.11 9.53
CA TYR A 292 -20.54 5.13 10.50
C TYR A 292 -19.50 4.72 11.55
N MET A 293 -18.23 4.57 11.15
CA MET A 293 -17.13 4.17 12.04
C MET A 293 -16.53 5.34 12.84
N LYS A 294 -16.93 6.59 12.58
CA LYS A 294 -16.27 7.78 13.14
C LYS A 294 -16.33 7.82 14.66
N ARG A 295 -17.49 7.47 15.25
CA ARG A 295 -17.71 7.45 16.70
C ARG A 295 -16.88 6.37 17.39
N SER A 296 -16.86 5.16 16.83
CA SER A 296 -16.02 4.08 17.35
C SER A 296 -14.52 4.43 17.30
N ARG A 297 -14.03 4.97 16.17
CA ARG A 297 -12.62 5.38 16.06
C ARG A 297 -12.25 6.45 17.08
N TYR A 298 -13.15 7.40 17.34
CA TYR A 298 -12.96 8.41 18.36
C TYR A 298 -12.78 7.79 19.75
N TYR A 299 -13.62 6.83 20.15
CA TYR A 299 -13.47 6.15 21.44
C TYR A 299 -12.15 5.39 21.57
N VAL A 300 -11.75 4.65 20.53
CA VAL A 300 -10.46 3.94 20.51
C VAL A 300 -9.29 4.94 20.66
N LEU A 301 -9.30 6.04 19.90
CA LEU A 301 -8.25 7.06 19.96
C LEU A 301 -8.21 7.77 21.32
N ALA A 302 -9.36 8.10 21.91
CA ALA A 302 -9.43 8.72 23.23
C ALA A 302 -8.81 7.81 24.31
N CYS A 303 -9.08 6.50 24.24
CA CYS A 303 -8.49 5.54 25.18
C CYS A 303 -6.97 5.40 24.98
N ILE A 304 -6.49 5.36 23.73
CA ILE A 304 -5.04 5.34 23.43
C ILE A 304 -4.36 6.61 23.98
N ALA A 305 -4.96 7.78 23.76
CA ALA A 305 -4.43 9.04 24.28
C ALA A 305 -4.41 9.05 25.82
N GLY A 306 -5.46 8.53 26.47
CA GLY A 306 -5.52 8.35 27.93
C GLY A 306 -4.41 7.43 28.45
N LEU A 307 -4.15 6.30 27.79
CA LEU A 307 -3.06 5.39 28.13
C LEU A 307 -1.69 6.07 27.99
N ILE A 308 -1.42 6.74 26.86
CA ILE A 308 -0.16 7.45 26.63
C ILE A 308 0.05 8.54 27.69
N LEU A 309 -0.97 9.36 27.96
CA LEU A 309 -0.89 10.42 28.96
C LEU A 309 -0.60 9.85 30.36
N SER A 310 -1.19 8.70 30.69
CA SER A 310 -0.97 8.05 31.98
C SER A 310 0.42 7.43 32.08
N PHE A 311 0.94 6.84 31.01
CA PHE A 311 2.32 6.34 30.94
C PHE A 311 3.35 7.47 31.09
N ILE A 312 3.17 8.58 30.35
CA ILE A 312 4.01 9.77 30.47
C ILE A 312 3.92 10.33 31.90
N GLY A 313 2.72 10.37 32.47
CA GLY A 313 2.48 10.78 33.85
C GLY A 313 3.22 9.93 34.88
N LEU A 314 3.21 8.60 34.72
CA LEU A 314 3.97 7.68 35.58
C LEU A 314 5.48 7.85 35.44
N ILE A 315 5.98 7.97 34.21
CA ILE A 315 7.40 8.19 33.94
C ILE A 315 7.84 9.53 34.58
N GLY A 316 7.04 10.59 34.40
CA GLY A 316 7.29 11.90 34.99
C GLY A 316 7.25 11.87 36.52
N ALA A 317 6.24 11.21 37.11
CA ALA A 317 6.12 11.07 38.56
C ALA A 317 7.27 10.25 39.17
N ASN A 318 7.74 9.21 38.47
CA ASN A 318 8.80 8.33 38.97
C ASN A 318 10.22 8.76 38.61
N SER A 319 10.41 9.66 37.64
CA SER A 319 11.73 10.19 37.29
C SER A 319 12.35 10.99 38.45
N ASP A 320 13.64 10.81 38.70
CA ASP A 320 14.40 11.52 39.76
C ASP A 320 14.75 12.97 39.37
N VAL A 321 14.11 13.52 38.33
CA VAL A 321 14.34 14.89 37.87
C VAL A 321 13.71 15.84 38.88
N SER A 322 14.53 16.74 39.43
CA SER A 322 14.12 17.74 40.40
C SER A 322 13.01 18.64 39.85
N LEU A 323 11.77 18.38 40.26
CA LEU A 323 10.59 19.24 40.04
C LEU A 323 10.82 20.72 40.41
N LYS A 324 11.85 21.00 41.22
CA LYS A 324 12.30 22.34 41.61
C LYS A 324 12.71 23.24 40.43
N ASP A 325 13.13 22.68 39.30
CA ASP A 325 13.55 23.46 38.13
C ASP A 325 12.41 23.76 37.13
N LEU A 326 11.23 23.13 37.27
CA LEU A 326 10.16 23.26 36.28
C LEU A 326 9.08 24.29 36.64
N VAL A 327 8.85 24.57 37.93
CA VAL A 327 7.81 25.52 38.37
C VAL A 327 8.25 26.22 39.66
N THR A 328 8.83 27.41 39.54
CA THR A 328 9.00 28.34 40.66
C THR A 328 7.65 28.99 41.02
N LEU A 329 6.77 28.20 41.62
CA LEU A 329 5.64 28.72 42.39
C LEU A 329 5.83 28.26 43.84
N ASN A 330 6.16 29.22 44.71
CA ASN A 330 6.43 29.05 46.14
C ASN A 330 5.23 28.43 46.86
N PHE A 331 5.13 27.11 46.86
CA PHE A 331 4.29 26.35 47.77
C PHE A 331 5.14 25.30 48.46
N VAL A 332 5.12 25.31 49.80
CA VAL A 332 5.76 24.30 50.65
C VAL A 332 4.97 23.00 50.51
N PHE A 333 5.33 22.18 49.53
CA PHE A 333 4.69 20.89 49.29
C PHE A 333 5.61 19.74 49.69
N ASP A 334 5.02 18.74 50.34
CA ASP A 334 5.68 17.49 50.74
C ASP A 334 5.88 16.61 49.49
N ILE A 335 7.04 16.79 48.83
CA ILE A 335 7.43 16.16 47.56
C ILE A 335 7.15 14.63 47.50
N PRO A 336 7.48 13.81 48.53
CA PRO A 336 7.22 12.37 48.46
C PRO A 336 5.73 12.02 48.44
N ARG A 337 4.89 12.76 49.17
CA ARG A 337 3.45 12.53 49.21
C ARG A 337 2.77 12.90 47.89
N ILE A 338 3.27 13.94 47.22
CA ILE A 338 2.81 14.29 45.86
C ILE A 338 3.18 13.21 44.84
N LYS A 339 4.41 12.66 44.93
CA LYS A 339 4.86 11.56 44.07
C LYS A 339 3.96 10.34 44.21
N GLU A 340 3.59 9.97 45.44
CA GLU A 340 2.67 8.87 45.72
C GLU A 340 1.25 9.11 45.17
N ILE A 341 0.70 10.32 45.39
CA ILE A 341 -0.63 10.69 44.88
C ILE A 341 -0.66 10.67 43.35
N LEU A 342 0.35 11.24 42.69
CA LEU A 342 0.43 11.23 41.21
C LEU A 342 0.56 9.81 40.67
N THR A 343 1.39 8.96 41.28
CA THR A 343 1.53 7.55 40.89
C THR A 343 0.20 6.80 41.03
N ASN A 344 -0.57 7.04 42.10
CA ASN A 344 -1.89 6.43 42.29
C ASN A 344 -2.92 6.96 41.28
N ILE A 345 -2.92 8.26 40.96
CA ILE A 345 -3.79 8.84 39.94
C ILE A 345 -3.49 8.26 38.55
N PHE A 346 -2.21 8.19 38.16
CA PHE A 346 -1.85 7.69 36.84
C PHE A 346 -2.03 6.16 36.72
N SER A 347 -1.76 5.38 37.78
CA SER A 347 -2.03 3.94 37.77
C SER A 347 -3.53 3.62 37.68
N THR A 348 -4.38 4.32 38.44
CA THR A 348 -5.85 4.19 38.32
C THR A 348 -6.35 4.63 36.94
N MET A 349 -5.79 5.71 36.38
CA MET A 349 -6.10 6.18 35.03
C MET A 349 -5.69 5.17 33.94
N ILE A 350 -4.58 4.45 34.11
CA ILE A 350 -4.20 3.35 33.20
C ILE A 350 -5.26 2.25 33.21
N VAL A 351 -5.64 1.77 34.39
CA VAL A 351 -6.63 0.68 34.52
C VAL A 351 -7.98 1.10 33.92
N PHE A 352 -8.42 2.33 34.18
CA PHE A 352 -9.64 2.89 33.61
C PHE A 352 -9.57 3.04 32.09
N SER A 353 -8.45 3.56 31.57
CA SER A 353 -8.26 3.71 30.12
C SER A 353 -8.15 2.36 29.41
N ALA A 354 -7.51 1.37 30.03
CA ALA A 354 -7.38 0.02 29.48
C ALA A 354 -8.73 -0.71 29.44
N THR A 355 -9.54 -0.61 30.49
CA THR A 355 -10.88 -1.22 30.52
C THR A 355 -11.79 -0.59 29.45
N LEU A 356 -11.81 0.75 29.35
CA LEU A 356 -12.55 1.44 28.28
C LEU A 356 -12.02 1.10 26.88
N PHE A 357 -10.72 0.90 26.73
CA PHE A 357 -10.11 0.49 25.45
C PHE A 357 -10.66 -0.87 24.99
N PHE A 358 -10.77 -1.86 25.88
CA PHE A 358 -11.39 -3.15 25.55
C PHE A 358 -12.85 -3.00 25.10
N PHE A 359 -13.66 -2.20 25.81
CA PHE A 359 -15.03 -1.91 25.39
C PHE A 359 -15.09 -1.17 24.04
N ALA A 360 -14.21 -0.21 23.81
CA ALA A 360 -14.13 0.55 22.56
C ALA A 360 -13.78 -0.36 21.37
N ILE A 361 -12.86 -1.33 21.57
CA ILE A 361 -12.54 -2.35 20.57
C ILE A 361 -13.76 -3.24 20.30
N GLY A 362 -14.44 -3.72 21.33
CA GLY A 362 -15.65 -4.55 21.19
C GLY A 362 -16.75 -3.83 20.41
N PHE A 363 -17.01 -2.57 20.75
CA PHE A 363 -17.96 -1.72 20.03
C PHE A 363 -17.52 -1.48 18.57
N ALA A 364 -16.23 -1.23 18.33
CA ALA A 364 -15.67 -1.08 17.00
C ALA A 364 -15.85 -2.33 16.14
N LYS A 365 -15.64 -3.51 16.73
CA LYS A 365 -15.81 -4.79 16.06
C LYS A 365 -17.27 -5.01 15.66
N LYS A 366 -18.21 -4.82 16.60
CA LYS A 366 -19.65 -4.94 16.33
C LYS A 366 -20.11 -4.01 15.20
N GLN A 367 -19.73 -2.73 15.24
CA GLN A 367 -20.08 -1.78 14.18
C GLN A 367 -19.53 -2.19 12.79
N ARG A 368 -18.34 -2.79 12.74
CA ARG A 368 -17.80 -3.31 11.47
C ARG A 368 -18.60 -4.50 10.95
N GLU A 369 -19.01 -5.40 11.84
CA GLU A 369 -19.85 -6.56 11.49
C GLU A 369 -21.21 -6.10 10.94
N ASP A 370 -21.88 -5.17 11.62
CA ASP A 370 -23.18 -4.63 11.21
C ASP A 370 -23.10 -3.99 9.80
N VAL A 371 -22.12 -3.12 9.56
CA VAL A 371 -21.92 -2.49 8.23
C VAL A 371 -21.54 -3.53 7.18
N SER A 372 -20.73 -4.53 7.54
CA SER A 372 -20.33 -5.58 6.61
C SER A 372 -21.52 -6.40 6.14
N GLN A 373 -22.43 -6.74 7.04
CA GLN A 373 -23.67 -7.44 6.69
C GLN A 373 -24.56 -6.59 5.76
N ILE A 374 -24.77 -5.30 6.08
CA ILE A 374 -25.55 -4.39 5.24
C ILE A 374 -24.94 -4.31 3.83
N LYS A 375 -23.61 -4.18 3.73
CA LYS A 375 -22.90 -4.16 2.45
C LYS A 375 -23.02 -5.48 1.70
N LYS A 376 -22.92 -6.62 2.38
CA LYS A 376 -23.09 -7.94 1.77
C LYS A 376 -24.45 -8.08 1.08
N TYR A 377 -25.53 -7.62 1.73
CA TYR A 377 -26.86 -7.63 1.12
C TYR A 377 -27.00 -6.59 -0.01
N ALA A 378 -26.53 -5.37 0.20
CA ALA A 378 -26.63 -4.30 -0.80
C ALA A 378 -25.82 -4.60 -2.08
N LEU A 379 -24.70 -5.32 -1.94
CA LEU A 379 -23.77 -5.65 -3.02
C LEU A 379 -23.94 -7.09 -3.54
N TYR A 380 -24.97 -7.82 -3.09
CA TYR A 380 -25.12 -9.25 -3.37
C TYR A 380 -25.04 -9.60 -4.86
N GLU A 381 -25.81 -8.89 -5.69
CA GLU A 381 -25.86 -9.12 -7.15
C GLU A 381 -24.49 -8.90 -7.80
N LEU A 382 -23.80 -7.82 -7.43
CA LEU A 382 -22.46 -7.52 -7.90
C LEU A 382 -21.43 -8.57 -7.46
N LEU A 383 -21.46 -8.96 -6.17
CA LEU A 383 -20.55 -9.98 -5.63
C LEU A 383 -20.75 -11.31 -6.36
N LEU A 384 -21.99 -11.68 -6.68
CA LEU A 384 -22.31 -12.88 -7.43
C LEU A 384 -21.77 -12.81 -8.87
N SER A 385 -22.06 -11.74 -9.61
CA SER A 385 -21.59 -11.57 -11.00
C SER A 385 -20.06 -11.55 -11.08
N VAL A 386 -19.38 -10.88 -10.15
CA VAL A 386 -17.92 -10.84 -10.11
C VAL A 386 -17.34 -12.21 -9.74
N LYS A 387 -17.96 -12.95 -8.81
CA LYS A 387 -17.53 -14.32 -8.47
C LYS A 387 -17.68 -15.28 -9.65
N MET A 388 -18.77 -15.16 -10.42
CA MET A 388 -18.97 -15.94 -11.65
C MET A 388 -17.86 -15.63 -12.65
N GLN A 389 -17.59 -14.35 -12.94
CA GLN A 389 -16.50 -13.97 -13.83
C GLN A 389 -15.15 -14.48 -13.32
N HIS A 390 -14.84 -14.29 -12.04
CA HIS A 390 -13.57 -14.74 -11.44
C HIS A 390 -13.36 -16.25 -11.57
N SER A 391 -14.42 -17.05 -11.45
CA SER A 391 -14.34 -18.51 -11.60
C SER A 391 -14.04 -18.95 -13.04
N GLN A 392 -14.32 -18.10 -14.02
CA GLN A 392 -14.10 -18.35 -15.44
C GLN A 392 -12.85 -17.63 -15.99
N LEU A 393 -12.10 -16.93 -15.13
CA LEU A 393 -10.81 -16.34 -15.52
C LEU A 393 -9.83 -17.44 -15.88
N VAL A 394 -9.25 -17.33 -17.07
CA VAL A 394 -8.20 -18.20 -17.56
C VAL A 394 -6.91 -17.40 -17.59
N ASP A 395 -5.79 -18.00 -17.15
CA ASP A 395 -4.43 -17.40 -17.20
C ASP A 395 -4.10 -16.80 -18.58
N TYR A 396 -4.70 -17.35 -19.63
CA TYR A 396 -4.55 -16.91 -21.01
C TYR A 396 -5.92 -16.80 -21.68
N PRO A 397 -6.40 -15.59 -22.03
CA PRO A 397 -7.68 -15.41 -22.70
C PRO A 397 -7.71 -16.15 -24.05
N PRO A 398 -8.79 -16.88 -24.38
CA PRO A 398 -8.93 -17.62 -25.64
C PRO A 398 -9.28 -16.67 -26.80
N ILE A 399 -8.34 -15.84 -27.23
CA ILE A 399 -8.54 -14.82 -28.27
C ILE A 399 -8.69 -15.43 -29.66
N ASP A 400 -8.07 -16.59 -29.85
CA ASP A 400 -8.09 -17.37 -31.09
C ASP A 400 -9.36 -18.24 -31.21
N GLU A 401 -10.15 -18.36 -30.14
CA GLU A 401 -11.34 -19.20 -30.04
C GLU A 401 -12.56 -18.33 -29.64
N PRO A 402 -13.24 -17.68 -30.61
CA PRO A 402 -14.29 -16.69 -30.31
C PRO A 402 -15.49 -17.27 -29.56
N ALA A 403 -15.78 -18.57 -29.71
CA ALA A 403 -16.84 -19.24 -28.96
C ALA A 403 -16.52 -19.33 -27.45
N ASP A 404 -15.28 -19.70 -27.11
CA ASP A 404 -14.84 -19.77 -25.71
C ASP A 404 -14.69 -18.36 -25.11
N LEU A 405 -14.28 -17.39 -25.91
CA LEU A 405 -14.25 -15.98 -25.53
C LEU A 405 -15.65 -15.46 -25.17
N PHE A 406 -16.66 -15.83 -25.97
CA PHE A 406 -18.05 -15.46 -25.72
C PHE A 406 -18.55 -16.03 -24.39
N CYS A 407 -18.34 -17.32 -24.16
CA CYS A 407 -18.78 -18.02 -22.96
C CYS A 407 -18.08 -17.52 -21.69
N ALA A 408 -16.78 -17.22 -21.77
CA ALA A 408 -15.97 -16.88 -20.59
C ALA A 408 -16.02 -15.38 -20.20
N TYR A 409 -16.23 -14.48 -21.16
CA TYR A 409 -16.12 -13.03 -20.92
C TYR A 409 -17.34 -12.24 -21.34
N VAL A 410 -17.88 -12.46 -22.54
CA VAL A 410 -18.84 -11.52 -23.14
C VAL A 410 -20.07 -11.34 -22.26
N HIS A 411 -20.80 -12.42 -21.92
CA HIS A 411 -22.02 -12.32 -21.14
C HIS A 411 -21.79 -11.70 -19.75
N ASN A 412 -20.80 -12.23 -19.03
CA ASN A 412 -20.48 -11.81 -17.67
C ASN A 412 -20.01 -10.35 -17.58
N VAL A 413 -19.28 -9.84 -18.58
CA VAL A 413 -18.82 -8.44 -18.60
C VAL A 413 -20.02 -7.49 -18.59
N TYR A 414 -21.07 -7.78 -19.36
CA TYR A 414 -22.31 -7.00 -19.36
C TYR A 414 -23.05 -7.09 -18.02
N GLU A 415 -23.12 -8.28 -17.41
CA GLU A 415 -23.74 -8.44 -16.09
C GLU A 415 -22.98 -7.67 -15.00
N VAL A 416 -21.65 -7.76 -14.99
CA VAL A 416 -20.80 -7.01 -14.06
C VAL A 416 -20.97 -5.51 -14.26
N ARG A 417 -21.04 -5.03 -15.52
CA ARG A 417 -21.30 -3.62 -15.82
C ARG A 417 -22.65 -3.17 -15.27
N ALA A 418 -23.73 -3.90 -15.57
CA ALA A 418 -25.07 -3.56 -15.10
C ALA A 418 -25.18 -3.56 -13.58
N ALA A 419 -24.56 -4.55 -12.91
CA ALA A 419 -24.51 -4.62 -11.46
C ALA A 419 -23.72 -3.44 -10.85
N CYS A 420 -22.59 -3.03 -11.48
CA CYS A 420 -21.85 -1.84 -11.07
C CYS A 420 -22.70 -0.57 -11.15
N ASP A 421 -23.42 -0.38 -12.27
CA ASP A 421 -24.28 0.78 -12.50
C ASP A 421 -25.38 0.88 -11.42
N LYS A 422 -26.04 -0.24 -11.14
CA LYS A 422 -27.09 -0.32 -10.10
C LYS A 422 -26.55 0.00 -8.71
N VAL A 423 -25.40 -0.56 -8.34
CA VAL A 423 -24.78 -0.31 -7.03
C VAL A 423 -24.34 1.14 -6.88
N LEU A 424 -23.73 1.73 -7.91
CA LEU A 424 -23.31 3.13 -7.87
C LEU A 424 -24.51 4.08 -7.82
N ALA A 425 -25.63 3.74 -8.46
CA ALA A 425 -26.84 4.56 -8.39
C ALA A 425 -27.53 4.49 -7.01
N ALA A 426 -27.67 3.29 -6.44
CA ALA A 426 -28.46 3.07 -5.22
C ALA A 426 -27.65 3.19 -3.92
N TYR A 427 -26.37 2.81 -3.94
CA TYR A 427 -25.58 2.56 -2.73
C TYR A 427 -24.24 3.30 -2.69
N GLU A 428 -23.99 4.29 -3.55
CA GLU A 428 -22.73 5.06 -3.52
C GLU A 428 -22.42 5.59 -2.11
N ASN A 429 -23.42 6.09 -1.39
CA ASN A 429 -23.24 6.63 -0.03
C ASN A 429 -22.89 5.57 1.03
N LEU A 430 -23.25 4.29 0.82
CA LEU A 430 -22.91 3.19 1.72
C LEU A 430 -21.44 2.77 1.58
N LEU A 431 -20.88 2.97 0.39
CA LEU A 431 -19.50 2.63 0.09
C LEU A 431 -18.52 3.66 0.66
N THR A 432 -17.38 3.18 1.14
CA THR A 432 -16.23 4.04 1.48
C THR A 432 -15.58 4.58 0.20
N THR A 433 -14.79 5.65 0.31
CA THR A 433 -14.17 6.31 -0.85
C THR A 433 -13.31 5.38 -1.71
N TRP A 434 -12.60 4.44 -1.10
CA TRP A 434 -11.79 3.46 -1.83
C TRP A 434 -12.65 2.36 -2.46
N GLU A 435 -13.74 1.93 -1.82
CA GLU A 435 -14.66 0.91 -2.40
C GLU A 435 -15.33 1.46 -3.66
N GLN A 436 -15.73 2.74 -3.63
CA GLN A 436 -16.26 3.44 -4.80
C GLN A 436 -15.24 3.49 -5.94
N GLU A 437 -13.96 3.64 -5.64
CA GLU A 437 -12.90 3.69 -6.65
C GLU A 437 -12.64 2.32 -7.28
N THR A 438 -12.49 1.27 -6.47
CA THR A 438 -12.39 -0.11 -6.98
C THR A 438 -13.60 -0.42 -7.88
N LEU A 439 -14.80 -0.02 -7.46
CA LEU A 439 -16.02 -0.22 -8.22
C LEU A 439 -16.07 0.58 -9.53
N LYS A 440 -15.67 1.86 -9.51
CA LYS A 440 -15.60 2.71 -10.71
C LYS A 440 -14.55 2.24 -11.70
N ASN A 441 -13.41 1.74 -11.23
CA ASN A 441 -12.37 1.17 -12.08
C ASN A 441 -12.87 -0.13 -12.75
N LEU A 442 -13.54 -0.99 -11.99
CA LEU A 442 -14.17 -2.20 -12.51
C LEU A 442 -15.24 -1.86 -13.56
N GLN A 443 -16.15 -0.95 -13.23
CA GLN A 443 -17.18 -0.43 -14.13
C GLN A 443 -16.58 0.12 -15.43
N HIS A 444 -15.53 0.94 -15.33
CA HIS A 444 -14.87 1.52 -16.49
C HIS A 444 -14.22 0.46 -17.37
N SER A 445 -13.49 -0.51 -16.79
CA SER A 445 -12.92 -1.62 -17.58
C SER A 445 -13.99 -2.50 -18.21
N ALA A 446 -15.10 -2.76 -17.51
CA ALA A 446 -16.23 -3.53 -18.05
C ALA A 446 -16.91 -2.76 -19.20
N MET A 447 -17.07 -1.45 -19.06
CA MET A 447 -17.60 -0.57 -20.09
C MET A 447 -16.73 -0.59 -21.35
N VAL A 448 -15.43 -0.32 -21.22
CA VAL A 448 -14.48 -0.33 -22.36
C VAL A 448 -14.49 -1.69 -23.05
N LEU A 449 -14.39 -2.78 -22.30
CA LEU A 449 -14.37 -4.13 -22.86
C LEU A 449 -15.71 -4.48 -23.55
N SER A 450 -16.84 -4.10 -22.95
CA SER A 450 -18.16 -4.30 -23.58
C SER A 450 -18.30 -3.51 -24.88
N GLU A 451 -17.83 -2.26 -24.93
CA GLU A 451 -17.86 -1.43 -26.14
C GLU A 451 -16.96 -2.00 -27.25
N ASP A 452 -15.82 -2.58 -26.89
CA ASP A 452 -14.93 -3.24 -27.85
C ASP A 452 -15.51 -4.53 -28.42
N PHE A 453 -16.37 -5.23 -27.68
CA PHE A 453 -17.16 -6.33 -28.21
C PHE A 453 -18.28 -5.87 -29.16
N GLY A 454 -18.64 -4.58 -29.16
CA GLY A 454 -19.56 -4.00 -30.16
C GLY A 454 -21.02 -4.45 -30.08
N ILE A 455 -21.44 -5.11 -28.99
CA ILE A 455 -22.82 -5.52 -28.76
C ILE A 455 -23.54 -4.39 -27.99
N SER A 456 -24.79 -4.07 -28.35
CA SER A 456 -25.56 -3.09 -27.57
C SER A 456 -25.94 -3.66 -26.20
N ALA A 457 -25.85 -2.84 -25.15
CA ALA A 457 -26.16 -3.24 -23.78
C ALA A 457 -27.64 -3.66 -23.57
N GLU A 458 -28.53 -3.35 -24.52
CA GLU A 458 -29.95 -3.72 -24.47
C GLU A 458 -30.20 -5.13 -25.05
N ASN A 459 -29.36 -5.61 -25.97
CA ASN A 459 -29.60 -6.86 -26.71
C ASN A 459 -28.59 -7.98 -26.39
N PHE A 460 -27.66 -7.78 -25.45
CA PHE A 460 -26.59 -8.76 -25.19
C PHE A 460 -27.11 -10.12 -24.68
N ARG A 461 -28.31 -10.16 -24.07
CA ARG A 461 -28.95 -11.41 -23.60
C ARG A 461 -29.56 -12.23 -24.73
N GLU A 462 -29.89 -11.59 -25.84
CA GLU A 462 -30.50 -12.22 -27.02
C GLU A 462 -29.45 -12.58 -28.09
N TYR A 463 -28.21 -12.14 -27.90
CA TYR A 463 -27.11 -12.38 -28.82
C TYR A 463 -26.55 -13.79 -28.67
N SER A 464 -26.53 -14.58 -29.74
CA SER A 464 -26.03 -15.96 -29.74
C SER A 464 -24.52 -16.03 -29.96
N ALA A 465 -23.89 -17.10 -29.45
CA ALA A 465 -22.45 -17.34 -29.64
C ALA A 465 -22.06 -17.37 -31.13
N THR A 466 -22.93 -17.90 -32.00
CA THR A 466 -22.69 -17.94 -33.46
C THR A 466 -22.72 -16.56 -34.11
N GLN A 467 -23.64 -15.69 -33.70
CA GLN A 467 -23.68 -14.29 -34.14
C GLN A 467 -22.42 -13.52 -33.69
N PHE A 468 -21.92 -13.82 -32.49
CA PHE A 468 -20.68 -13.23 -32.00
C PHE A 468 -19.46 -13.70 -32.78
N CYS A 469 -19.32 -15.01 -33.05
CA CYS A 469 -18.22 -15.52 -33.86
C CYS A 469 -18.18 -14.86 -35.24
N ASN A 470 -19.33 -14.76 -35.93
CA ASN A 470 -19.41 -14.12 -37.25
C ASN A 470 -18.98 -12.65 -37.20
N PHE A 471 -19.47 -11.89 -36.21
CA PHE A 471 -19.09 -10.49 -36.01
C PHE A 471 -17.59 -10.35 -35.68
N TYR A 472 -17.08 -11.19 -34.79
CA TYR A 472 -15.69 -11.18 -34.35
C TYR A 472 -14.75 -11.48 -35.52
N ASP A 473 -15.04 -12.51 -36.31
CA ASP A 473 -14.24 -12.89 -37.48
C ASP A 473 -14.26 -11.78 -38.55
N GLU A 474 -15.39 -11.13 -38.78
CA GLU A 474 -15.48 -9.98 -39.69
C GLU A 474 -14.63 -8.79 -39.20
N LYS A 475 -14.67 -8.48 -37.90
CA LYS A 475 -13.84 -7.44 -37.29
C LYS A 475 -12.35 -7.76 -37.35
N VAL A 476 -11.97 -9.01 -37.09
CA VAL A 476 -10.58 -9.47 -37.24
C VAL A 476 -10.13 -9.31 -38.69
N ARG A 477 -10.96 -9.65 -39.68
CA ARG A 477 -10.62 -9.50 -41.10
C ARG A 477 -10.49 -8.05 -41.56
N THR A 478 -11.27 -7.12 -40.99
CA THR A 478 -11.31 -5.71 -41.41
C THR A 478 -10.36 -4.80 -40.62
N ALA A 479 -9.81 -5.29 -39.51
CA ALA A 479 -8.89 -4.51 -38.69
C ALA A 479 -7.51 -4.32 -39.35
N PRO A 480 -6.88 -3.14 -39.20
CA PRO A 480 -5.54 -2.90 -39.69
C PRO A 480 -4.53 -3.84 -39.02
N GLN A 481 -3.55 -4.31 -39.79
CA GLN A 481 -2.42 -5.08 -39.29
C GLN A 481 -1.17 -4.21 -39.25
N ASN A 482 -0.47 -4.20 -38.12
CA ASN A 482 0.86 -3.60 -38.01
C ASN A 482 1.85 -4.68 -37.59
N GLU A 483 2.92 -4.90 -38.38
CA GLU A 483 3.98 -5.87 -38.07
C GLU A 483 3.48 -7.27 -37.65
N LYS A 484 2.45 -7.80 -38.34
CA LYS A 484 1.76 -9.09 -38.08
C LYS A 484 0.87 -9.14 -36.83
N ILE A 485 0.66 -8.03 -36.13
CA ILE A 485 -0.29 -7.92 -35.02
C ILE A 485 -1.60 -7.32 -35.55
N ASN A 486 -2.71 -8.04 -35.35
CA ASN A 486 -4.04 -7.52 -35.62
C ASN A 486 -4.42 -6.53 -34.50
N VAL A 487 -4.69 -5.28 -34.86
CA VAL A 487 -4.93 -4.20 -33.88
C VAL A 487 -6.17 -4.47 -33.04
N PHE A 488 -7.20 -5.12 -33.58
CA PHE A 488 -8.42 -5.45 -32.86
C PHE A 488 -8.19 -6.55 -31.83
N THR A 489 -7.55 -7.66 -32.20
CA THR A 489 -7.28 -8.76 -31.26
C THR A 489 -6.30 -8.35 -30.17
N HIS A 490 -5.30 -7.54 -30.50
CA HIS A 490 -4.38 -6.97 -29.51
C HIS A 490 -5.10 -6.04 -28.52
N LYS A 491 -6.03 -5.21 -29.01
CA LYS A 491 -6.84 -4.34 -28.17
C LYS A 491 -7.71 -5.16 -27.20
N ILE A 492 -8.47 -6.12 -27.71
CA ILE A 492 -9.27 -7.04 -26.90
C ILE A 492 -8.42 -7.78 -25.87
N LYS A 493 -7.24 -8.29 -26.26
CA LYS A 493 -6.29 -8.90 -25.31
C LYS A 493 -5.99 -7.97 -24.14
N THR A 494 -5.58 -6.75 -24.47
CA THR A 494 -5.14 -5.75 -23.50
C THR A 494 -6.29 -5.37 -22.55
N ASP A 495 -7.50 -5.24 -23.08
CA ASP A 495 -8.64 -4.81 -22.29
C ASP A 495 -9.24 -5.95 -21.45
N ILE A 496 -9.15 -7.20 -21.91
CA ILE A 496 -9.39 -8.38 -21.07
C ILE A 496 -8.36 -8.45 -19.93
N GLU A 497 -7.07 -8.30 -20.20
CA GLU A 497 -6.04 -8.33 -19.17
C GLU A 497 -6.27 -7.26 -18.09
N LYS A 498 -6.65 -6.03 -18.49
CA LYS A 498 -7.03 -4.97 -17.55
C LYS A 498 -8.28 -5.32 -16.75
N TYR A 499 -9.32 -5.83 -17.42
CA TYR A 499 -10.57 -6.21 -16.79
C TYR A 499 -10.38 -7.36 -15.78
N SER A 500 -9.67 -8.42 -16.17
CA SER A 500 -9.33 -9.54 -15.29
C SER A 500 -8.56 -9.09 -14.05
N LYS A 501 -7.60 -8.18 -14.21
CA LYS A 501 -6.87 -7.58 -13.09
C LYS A 501 -7.80 -6.79 -12.15
N HIS A 502 -8.79 -6.07 -12.69
CA HIS A 502 -9.77 -5.37 -11.85
C HIS A 502 -10.75 -6.32 -11.16
N ILE A 503 -11.10 -7.45 -11.78
CA ILE A 503 -11.89 -8.52 -11.15
C ILE A 503 -11.12 -9.14 -9.97
N GLU A 504 -9.86 -9.51 -10.17
CA GLU A 504 -9.00 -10.03 -9.10
C GLU A 504 -8.85 -9.01 -7.95
N GLN A 505 -8.57 -7.75 -8.30
CA GLN A 505 -8.44 -6.67 -7.33
C GLN A 505 -9.75 -6.46 -6.54
N PHE A 506 -10.90 -6.54 -7.20
CA PHE A 506 -12.20 -6.46 -6.55
C PHE A 506 -12.43 -7.65 -5.60
N CYS A 507 -12.14 -8.88 -6.03
CA CYS A 507 -12.26 -10.07 -5.21
C CYS A 507 -11.40 -10.00 -3.94
N GLU A 508 -10.16 -9.52 -4.04
CA GLU A 508 -9.28 -9.33 -2.88
C GLU A 508 -9.77 -8.19 -1.97
N ASP A 509 -10.21 -7.08 -2.55
CA ASP A 509 -10.68 -5.93 -1.79
C ASP A 509 -12.00 -6.19 -1.04
N PHE A 510 -12.90 -6.97 -1.65
CA PHE A 510 -14.23 -7.31 -1.13
C PHE A 510 -14.30 -8.71 -0.50
N LYS A 511 -13.15 -9.37 -0.29
CA LYS A 511 -13.04 -10.74 0.25
C LYS A 511 -13.84 -10.96 1.54
N HIS A 512 -13.93 -9.95 2.39
CA HIS A 512 -14.63 -9.98 3.67
C HIS A 512 -16.17 -9.98 3.54
N TYR A 513 -16.71 -9.71 2.37
CA TYR A 513 -18.15 -9.67 2.10
C TYR A 513 -18.69 -10.96 1.46
N TYR A 514 -17.82 -11.88 1.02
CA TYR A 514 -18.22 -13.16 0.45
C TYR A 514 -18.83 -14.12 1.48
#